data_AF-A0A4P5R989-F1
#
_entry.id   AF-A0A4P5R989-F1
#
_cell.length_a   1.000
_cell.length_b   1.000
_cell.length_c   1.000
_cell.angle_alpha   90.00
_cell.angle_beta   90.00
_cell.angle_gamma   90.00
#
_symmetry.space_group_name_H-M   'P 1'
#
loop_
_entity.id
_entity.type
_entity.pdbx_description
1 polymer ?
#
loop_
_entity_poly.entity_id
_entity_poly.type
_entity_poly.pdbx_seq_one_letter_code
_entity_poly.pdbx_strand_id
1 'polypeptide(L)'
;MKNFSDAFVERRLRRGSQTMRELREELRITSEQLEFVESEAQEKEMRAMVAETADAALEHHEAQRTLEAIQKYHRHLLASIAETELHQDRLLDKLGN
;
A
#
# COMPACT_ATOMS: atom_id res chain seq x y z
N MET A 1 -26.48 -12.87 -28.74
CA MET A 1 -25.71 -11.63 -29.05
C MET A 1 -25.23 -11.08 -27.72
N LYS A 2 -23.91 -10.97 -27.48
CA LYS A 2 -23.39 -10.27 -26.30
C LYS A 2 -23.86 -8.82 -26.36
N ASN A 3 -24.45 -8.32 -25.27
CA ASN A 3 -24.97 -6.95 -25.26
C ASN A 3 -23.79 -5.98 -25.24
N PHE A 4 -23.91 -4.80 -25.88
CA PHE A 4 -22.81 -3.82 -25.92
C PHE A 4 -22.38 -3.36 -24.52
N SER A 5 -23.33 -3.39 -23.57
CA SER A 5 -23.09 -3.17 -22.13
C SER A 5 -22.10 -4.18 -21.54
N ASP A 6 -22.25 -5.47 -21.88
CA ASP A 6 -21.43 -6.56 -21.31
C ASP A 6 -19.97 -6.43 -21.75
N ALA A 7 -19.74 -6.12 -23.04
CA ALA A 7 -18.39 -5.90 -23.57
C ALA A 7 -17.67 -4.72 -22.88
N PHE A 8 -18.42 -3.69 -22.48
CA PHE A 8 -17.89 -2.56 -21.75
C PHE A 8 -17.57 -2.91 -20.27
N VAL A 9 -18.42 -3.71 -19.63
CA VAL A 9 -18.19 -4.23 -18.27
C VAL A 9 -16.97 -5.15 -18.25
N GLU A 10 -16.85 -6.09 -19.20
CA GLU A 10 -15.67 -6.97 -19.36
C GLU A 10 -14.38 -6.16 -19.54
N ARG A 11 -14.42 -5.08 -20.34
CA ARG A 11 -13.26 -4.20 -20.51
C ARG A 11 -12.87 -3.50 -19.21
N ARG A 12 -13.85 -3.05 -18.42
CA ARG A 12 -13.60 -2.44 -17.10
C ARG A 12 -13.03 -3.45 -16.10
N LEU A 13 -13.58 -4.66 -16.06
CA LEU A 13 -13.05 -5.75 -15.24
C LEU A 13 -11.59 -6.04 -15.56
N ARG A 14 -11.24 -6.18 -16.85
CA ARG A 14 -9.86 -6.41 -17.28
C ARG A 14 -8.91 -5.31 -16.81
N ARG A 15 -9.33 -4.04 -16.90
CA ARG A 15 -8.56 -2.91 -16.41
C ARG A 15 -8.40 -2.96 -14.90
N GLY A 16 -9.47 -3.21 -14.16
CA GLY A 16 -9.41 -3.38 -12.70
C GLY A 16 -8.46 -4.50 -12.30
N SER A 17 -8.43 -5.63 -13.03
CA SER A 17 -7.51 -6.73 -12.74
C SER A 17 -6.05 -6.36 -13.01
N GLN A 18 -5.81 -5.48 -13.98
CA GLN A 18 -4.47 -4.94 -14.20
C GLN A 18 -4.06 -4.01 -13.05
N THR A 19 -4.90 -3.05 -12.69
CA THR A 19 -4.67 -2.14 -11.56
C THR A 19 -4.46 -2.92 -10.26
N MET A 20 -5.21 -3.99 -10.03
CA MET A 20 -5.05 -4.86 -8.87
C MET A 20 -3.66 -5.52 -8.80
N ARG A 21 -3.13 -5.96 -9.94
CA ARG A 21 -1.77 -6.55 -9.99
C ARG A 21 -0.72 -5.51 -9.67
N GLU A 22 -0.86 -4.31 -10.23
CA GLU A 22 0.06 -3.19 -9.98
C GLU A 22 0.05 -2.78 -8.49
N LEU A 23 -1.13 -2.59 -7.91
CA LEU A 23 -1.27 -2.25 -6.48
C LEU A 23 -0.73 -3.34 -5.55
N ARG A 24 -0.93 -4.63 -5.88
CA ARG A 24 -0.41 -5.73 -5.06
C ARG A 24 1.11 -5.84 -5.12
N GLU A 25 1.70 -5.58 -6.28
CA GLU A 25 3.15 -5.54 -6.42
C GLU A 25 3.75 -4.34 -5.66
N GLU A 26 3.11 -3.18 -5.76
CA GLU A 26 3.50 -1.99 -5.02
C GLU A 26 3.36 -2.19 -3.50
N LEU A 27 2.30 -2.87 -3.06
CA LEU A 27 2.13 -3.27 -1.66
C LEU A 27 3.26 -4.19 -1.21
N ARG A 28 3.61 -5.22 -1.99
CA ARG A 28 4.71 -6.15 -1.67
C ARG A 28 6.02 -5.39 -1.46
N ILE A 29 6.38 -4.51 -2.39
CA ILE A 29 7.60 -3.69 -2.32
C ILE A 29 7.55 -2.78 -1.08
N THR A 30 6.40 -2.14 -0.83
CA THR A 30 6.24 -1.23 0.32
C THR A 30 6.30 -1.98 1.64
N SER A 31 5.78 -3.21 1.73
CA SER A 31 5.90 -4.07 2.91
C SER A 31 7.36 -4.43 3.20
N GLU A 32 8.15 -4.75 2.17
CA GLU A 32 9.60 -5.01 2.30
C GLU A 32 10.36 -3.76 2.78
N GLN A 33 10.03 -2.59 2.23
CA GLN A 33 10.61 -1.32 2.68
C GLN A 33 10.22 -1.01 4.13
N LEU A 34 8.97 -1.30 4.52
CA LEU A 34 8.48 -1.05 5.86
C LEU A 34 9.25 -1.88 6.89
N GLU A 35 9.47 -3.17 6.64
CA GLU A 35 10.26 -4.05 7.52
C GLU A 35 11.68 -3.50 7.74
N PHE A 36 12.34 -3.07 6.67
CA PHE A 36 13.68 -2.47 6.76
C PHE A 36 13.67 -1.18 7.57
N VAL A 37 12.74 -0.26 7.29
CA VAL A 37 12.70 1.04 7.96
C VAL A 37 12.26 0.93 9.42
N GLU A 38 11.41 -0.03 9.78
CA GLU A 38 11.06 -0.33 11.16
C GLU A 38 12.29 -0.77 11.95
N SER A 39 13.10 -1.67 11.39
CA SER A 39 14.37 -2.10 12.00
C SER A 39 15.34 -0.92 12.21
N GLU A 40 15.51 -0.07 11.19
CA GLU A 40 16.38 1.11 11.28
C GLU A 40 15.90 2.12 12.33
N ALA A 41 14.59 2.36 12.40
CA ALA A 41 14.00 3.28 13.36
C ALA A 41 14.18 2.77 14.80
N GLN A 42 14.02 1.46 15.03
CA GLN A 42 14.25 0.82 16.31
C GLN A 42 15.72 0.87 16.74
N GLU A 43 16.65 0.67 15.80
CA GLU A 43 18.08 0.79 16.12
C GLU A 43 18.44 2.22 16.54
N LYS A 44 17.96 3.22 15.81
CA LYS A 44 18.19 4.63 16.14
C LYS A 44 17.53 5.05 17.46
N GLU A 45 16.37 4.49 17.78
CA GLU A 45 15.74 4.65 19.10
C GLU A 45 16.67 4.15 20.22
N MET A 46 17.21 2.95 20.09
CA MET A 46 18.17 2.41 21.06
C MET A 46 19.41 3.30 21.19
N ARG A 47 19.98 3.77 20.07
CA ARG A 47 21.14 4.68 20.09
C ARG A 47 20.82 6.01 20.76
N ALA A 48 19.65 6.61 20.48
CA ALA A 48 19.23 7.86 21.09
C ALA A 48 19.09 7.75 22.61
N MET A 49 18.55 6.63 23.10
CA MET A 49 18.43 6.36 24.53
C MET A 49 19.79 6.16 25.22
N VAL A 50 20.76 5.53 24.54
CA VAL A 50 22.06 5.22 25.14
C VAL A 50 23.04 6.38 25.06
N ALA A 51 23.07 7.10 23.94
CA ALA A 51 24.04 8.16 23.71
C ALA A 51 23.65 9.48 24.42
N GLU A 52 22.36 9.70 24.67
CA GLU A 52 21.80 10.93 25.26
C GLU A 52 22.30 12.22 24.57
N THR A 53 22.68 12.13 23.30
CA THR A 53 23.15 13.28 22.51
C THR A 53 22.03 13.87 21.66
N ALA A 54 22.11 15.17 21.40
CA ALA A 54 21.16 15.87 20.54
C ALA A 54 21.15 15.32 19.10
N ASP A 55 22.31 14.92 18.58
CA ASP A 55 22.44 14.36 17.24
C ASP A 55 21.72 13.00 17.13
N ALA A 56 21.87 12.12 18.12
CA ALA A 56 21.21 10.82 18.12
C ALA A 56 19.67 10.96 18.23
N ALA A 57 19.20 11.95 19.00
CA ALA A 57 17.77 12.27 19.08
C ALA A 57 17.22 12.78 17.73
N LEU A 58 18.00 13.59 17.00
CA LEU A 58 17.61 14.07 15.68
C LEU A 58 17.51 12.92 14.67
N GLU A 59 18.51 12.04 14.61
CA GLU A 59 18.51 10.87 13.72
C GLU A 59 17.32 9.94 13.97
N HIS A 60 16.99 9.70 15.25
CA HIS A 60 15.82 8.92 15.63
C HIS A 60 14.52 9.58 15.14
N HIS A 61 14.36 10.89 15.35
CA HIS A 61 13.18 11.62 14.90
C HIS A 61 13.02 11.60 13.37
N GLU A 62 14.11 11.72 12.61
CA GLU A 62 14.07 11.60 11.15
C GLU A 62 13.68 10.20 10.67
N ALA A 63 14.19 9.16 11.34
CA ALA A 63 13.81 7.78 11.06
C ALA A 63 12.33 7.52 11.35
N GLN A 64 11.81 8.03 12.48
CA GLN A 64 10.39 7.94 12.83
C GLN A 64 9.50 8.62 11.78
N ARG A 65 9.84 9.82 11.32
CA ARG A 65 9.09 10.50 10.26
C ARG A 65 9.07 9.71 8.95
N THR A 66 10.18 9.06 8.61
CA THR A 66 10.28 8.21 7.42
C THR A 66 9.39 6.98 7.57
N LEU A 67 9.44 6.32 8.73
CA LEU A 67 8.59 5.19 9.07
C LEU A 67 7.11 5.54 8.95
N GLU A 68 6.68 6.64 9.56
CA GLU A 68 5.29 7.12 9.50
C GLU A 68 4.80 7.35 8.07
N ALA A 69 5.65 7.90 7.21
CA ALA A 69 5.33 8.15 5.81
C ALA A 69 5.10 6.84 5.03
N ILE A 70 5.99 5.85 5.21
CA ILE A 70 5.86 4.54 4.56
C ILE A 70 4.64 3.80 5.10
N GLN A 71 4.40 3.82 6.41
CA GLN A 71 3.21 3.21 7.02
C GLN A 71 1.92 3.83 6.48
N LYS A 72 1.87 5.16 6.31
CA LYS A 72 0.72 5.84 5.72
C LYS A 72 0.48 5.38 4.29
N TYR A 73 1.54 5.24 3.51
CA TYR A 73 1.45 4.79 2.13
C TYR A 73 1.04 3.31 2.02
N HIS A 74 1.61 2.43 2.86
CA HIS A 74 1.19 1.03 2.98
C HIS A 74 -0.32 0.90 3.29
N ARG A 75 -0.83 1.69 4.24
CA ARG A 75 -2.28 1.74 4.54
C ARG A 75 -3.11 2.23 3.35
N HIS A 76 -2.60 3.21 2.60
CA HIS A 76 -3.28 3.68 1.39
C HIS A 76 -3.39 2.58 0.33
N LEU A 77 -2.32 1.80 0.10
CA LEU A 77 -2.33 0.68 -0.84
C LEU A 77 -3.36 -0.39 -0.46
N LEU A 78 -3.41 -0.77 0.81
CA LEU A 78 -4.41 -1.72 1.32
C LEU A 78 -5.85 -1.21 1.09
N ALA A 79 -6.10 0.06 1.37
CA ALA A 79 -7.41 0.67 1.15
C ALA A 79 -7.79 0.70 -0.35
N SER A 80 -6.85 1.08 -1.22
CA SER A 80 -7.05 1.12 -2.68
C SER A 80 -7.30 -0.26 -3.28
N ILE A 81 -6.64 -1.30 -2.76
CA ILE A 81 -6.91 -2.70 -3.12
C ILE A 81 -8.34 -3.06 -2.74
N ALA A 82 -8.73 -2.86 -1.48
CA ALA A 82 -10.08 -3.19 -1.02
C ALA A 82 -11.18 -2.45 -1.81
N GLU A 83 -10.98 -1.17 -2.12
CA GLU A 83 -11.92 -0.40 -2.95
C GLU A 83 -12.02 -0.96 -4.38
N THR A 84 -10.89 -1.33 -4.97
CA THR A 84 -10.84 -1.89 -6.33
C THR A 84 -11.51 -3.27 -6.37
N GLU A 85 -11.30 -4.13 -5.37
CA GLU A 85 -11.99 -5.42 -5.24
C GLU A 85 -13.50 -5.24 -5.17
N LEU A 86 -13.98 -4.34 -4.29
CA LEU A 86 -15.40 -4.01 -4.20
C LEU A 86 -15.98 -3.47 -5.52
N HIS A 87 -15.19 -2.71 -6.29
CA HIS A 87 -15.62 -2.24 -7.59
C HIS A 87 -15.70 -3.38 -8.62
N GLN A 88 -14.76 -4.32 -8.59
CA GLN A 88 -14.78 -5.50 -9.46
C GLN A 88 -15.97 -6.40 -9.16
N ASP A 89 -16.25 -6.67 -7.88
CA ASP A 89 -17.40 -7.47 -7.47
C ASP A 89 -18.72 -6.88 -8.00
N ARG A 90 -18.92 -5.56 -7.82
CA ARG A 90 -20.08 -4.86 -8.37
C ARG A 90 -20.18 -4.92 -9.90
N LEU A 91 -19.07 -5.04 -10.61
CA LEU A 91 -19.07 -5.21 -12.07
C LEU A 91 -19.36 -6.66 -12.46
N LEU A 92 -18.89 -7.64 -11.69
CA LEU A 92 -19.22 -9.05 -11.89
C LEU A 92 -20.70 -9.33 -11.65
N ASP A 93 -21.29 -8.72 -10.61
CA ASP A 93 -22.73 -8.80 -10.35
C ASP A 93 -23.56 -8.32 -11.54
N LYS A 94 -23.08 -7.31 -12.29
CA LYS A 94 -23.77 -6.79 -13.49
C LYS A 94 -23.70 -7.73 -14.70
N LEU A 95 -22.77 -8.68 -14.72
CA LEU A 95 -22.68 -9.71 -15.76
C LEU A 95 -23.44 -10.98 -15.37
N GLY A 96 -23.56 -11.25 -14.07
CA GLY A 96 -24.28 -12.41 -13.53
C GLY A 96 -25.80 -12.23 -13.43
N ASN A 97 -26.28 -10.97 -13.48
CA ASN A 97 -27.70 -10.61 -13.51
C ASN A 97 -28.23 -10.42 -14.93
#